data_AF-A0A177QZQ7-F1
#
_entry.id   AF-A0A177QZQ7-F1
#
_cell.length_a   1.000
_cell.length_b   1.000
_cell.length_c   1.000
_cell.angle_alpha   90.00
_cell.angle_beta   90.00
_cell.angle_gamma   90.00
#
_symmetry.space_group_name_H-M   'P 1'
#
loop_
_entity.id
_entity.type
_entity.pdbx_description
1 polymer ?
#
loop_
_entity_poly.entity_id
_entity_poly.type
_entity_poly.pdbx_seq_one_letter_code
_entity_poly.pdbx_strand_id
1 'polypeptide(L)'
;MTETTEATVPAAVPPSPSGVGAELARAREERGLALTDVAQQLKFAARQLEALEQERFEQLPGGTFVRGMVRAYSRLLKIDAEPLLGRLADRFDAPDSNSLAARYKQPVPFSDNARRSTFVYLGASLGVLVAAGVIAYQWYREHNGRPAQVAAAPASASKAAPAAPVPDEPVVVAKAPEKVPVVKEKEKEKEKVALPPQEKVVKEAALVQKPVPAGVHRIV
;
A
#
# COMPACT_ATOMS: atom_id res chain seq x y z
N MET A 1 9.97 21.23 57.66
CA MET A 1 8.66 20.77 57.17
C MET A 1 8.93 20.02 55.88
N THR A 2 8.61 18.74 55.82
CA THR A 2 8.78 17.89 54.64
C THR A 2 7.41 17.29 54.34
N GLU A 3 6.71 17.87 53.37
CA GLU A 3 5.42 17.36 52.94
C GLU A 3 5.65 16.12 52.08
N THR A 4 5.37 14.94 52.64
CA THR A 4 5.31 13.70 51.87
C THR A 4 4.05 13.73 51.03
N THR A 5 4.17 14.07 49.74
CA THR A 5 3.08 13.93 48.78
C THR A 5 2.76 12.45 48.60
N GLU A 6 1.81 11.94 49.38
CA GLU A 6 1.31 10.58 49.24
C GLU A 6 0.58 10.45 47.89
N ALA A 7 1.19 9.71 46.97
CA ALA A 7 0.67 9.52 45.63
C ALA A 7 -0.51 8.54 45.68
N THR A 8 -1.73 9.06 45.84
CA THR A 8 -2.99 8.29 45.79
C THR A 8 -3.11 7.55 44.46
N VAL A 9 -2.69 6.29 44.45
CA VAL A 9 -3.00 5.36 43.35
C VAL A 9 -4.51 5.18 43.33
N PRO A 10 -5.22 5.46 42.22
CA PRO A 10 -6.66 5.29 42.16
C PRO A 10 -7.00 3.82 42.37
N ALA A 11 -7.68 3.52 43.48
CA ALA A 11 -8.09 2.17 43.80
C ALA A 11 -8.99 1.62 42.68
N ALA A 12 -8.61 0.47 42.12
CA ALA A 12 -9.38 -0.16 41.06
C ALA A 12 -10.80 -0.49 41.57
N VAL A 13 -11.81 0.04 40.88
CA VAL A 13 -13.22 -0.25 41.18
C VAL A 13 -13.43 -1.76 41.10
N PRO A 14 -13.99 -2.42 42.14
CA PRO A 14 -14.20 -3.86 42.11
C PRO A 14 -15.18 -4.24 40.99
N PRO A 15 -15.02 -5.41 40.35
CA PRO A 15 -15.87 -5.82 39.24
C PRO A 15 -17.32 -5.96 39.71
N SER A 16 -18.21 -5.12 39.15
CA SER A 16 -19.63 -5.15 39.46
C SER A 16 -20.27 -6.45 38.95
N PRO A 17 -21.02 -7.21 39.78
CA PRO A 17 -21.60 -8.50 39.37
C PRO A 17 -22.72 -8.37 38.32
N SER A 18 -23.18 -7.14 38.03
CA SER A 18 -24.10 -6.77 36.95
C SER A 18 -23.42 -6.13 35.73
N GLY A 19 -22.08 -6.06 35.73
CA GLY A 19 -21.29 -5.47 34.66
C GLY A 19 -21.31 -6.27 33.36
N VAL A 20 -21.04 -5.60 32.25
CA VAL A 20 -20.91 -6.21 30.92
C VAL A 20 -19.68 -7.11 30.85
N GLY A 21 -18.60 -6.76 31.58
CA GLY A 21 -17.44 -7.64 31.74
C GLY A 21 -17.79 -8.95 32.45
N ALA A 22 -18.53 -8.85 33.56
CA ALA A 22 -18.96 -10.00 34.36
C ALA A 22 -19.95 -10.91 33.60
N GLU A 23 -20.86 -10.34 32.81
CA GLU A 23 -21.80 -11.10 31.97
C GLU A 23 -21.08 -11.89 30.86
N LEU A 24 -20.05 -11.30 30.23
CA LEU A 24 -19.19 -12.00 29.26
C LEU A 24 -18.36 -13.11 29.91
N ALA A 25 -17.77 -12.86 31.09
CA ALA A 25 -17.03 -13.87 31.85
C ALA A 25 -17.91 -15.07 32.21
N ARG A 26 -19.10 -14.80 32.76
CA ARG A 26 -20.09 -15.83 33.09
C ARG A 26 -20.51 -16.63 31.86
N ALA A 27 -20.82 -15.98 30.74
CA ALA A 27 -21.23 -16.67 29.51
C ALA A 27 -20.09 -17.46 28.83
N ARG A 28 -18.81 -17.12 29.10
CA ARG A 28 -17.64 -17.97 28.79
C ARG A 28 -17.60 -19.21 29.68
N GLU A 29 -17.84 -19.05 30.98
CA GLU A 29 -17.75 -20.11 31.99
C GLU A 29 -18.89 -21.12 31.91
N GLU A 30 -20.12 -20.68 31.61
CA GLU A 30 -21.27 -21.53 31.27
C GLU A 30 -21.02 -22.42 30.02
N ARG A 31 -19.94 -22.14 29.27
CA ARG A 31 -19.50 -22.93 28.11
C ARG A 31 -18.21 -23.72 28.33
N GLY A 32 -17.63 -23.65 29.54
CA GLY A 32 -16.37 -24.32 29.86
C GLY A 32 -15.16 -23.83 29.05
N LEU A 33 -15.22 -22.61 28.49
CA LEU A 33 -14.14 -22.05 27.67
C LEU A 33 -13.07 -21.37 28.54
N ALA A 34 -11.80 -21.68 28.31
CA ALA A 34 -10.71 -20.94 28.94
C ALA A 34 -10.52 -19.57 28.26
N LEU A 35 -10.11 -18.56 29.04
CA LEU A 35 -9.86 -17.20 28.55
C LEU A 35 -8.79 -17.18 27.44
N THR A 36 -7.81 -18.07 27.52
CA THR A 36 -6.76 -18.29 26.50
C THR A 36 -7.33 -18.71 25.15
N ASP A 37 -8.35 -19.55 25.14
CA ASP A 37 -8.88 -20.18 23.94
C ASP A 37 -9.76 -19.18 23.19
N VAL A 38 -10.56 -18.43 23.94
CA VAL A 38 -11.27 -17.23 23.48
C VAL A 38 -10.29 -16.20 22.91
N ALA A 39 -9.19 -15.92 23.61
CA ALA A 39 -8.17 -14.97 23.16
C ALA A 39 -7.56 -15.39 21.80
N GLN A 40 -7.22 -16.66 21.63
CA GLN A 40 -6.73 -17.21 20.36
C GLN A 40 -7.80 -17.15 19.25
N GLN A 41 -9.04 -17.53 19.54
CA GLN A 41 -10.14 -17.52 18.56
C GLN A 41 -10.52 -16.12 18.09
N LEU A 42 -10.55 -15.15 19.01
CA LEU A 42 -10.85 -13.74 18.70
C LEU A 42 -9.64 -12.92 18.23
N LYS A 43 -8.42 -13.47 18.37
CA LYS A 43 -7.13 -12.82 18.07
C LYS A 43 -6.87 -11.54 18.89
N PHE A 44 -7.28 -11.56 20.16
CA PHE A 44 -6.92 -10.55 21.16
C PHE A 44 -5.86 -11.11 22.12
N ALA A 45 -5.11 -10.25 22.80
CA ALA A 45 -4.23 -10.72 23.87
C ALA A 45 -5.09 -11.17 25.08
N ALA A 46 -4.70 -12.26 25.76
CA ALA A 46 -5.45 -12.76 26.92
C ALA A 46 -5.66 -11.67 28.01
N ARG A 47 -4.63 -10.85 28.27
CA ARG A 47 -4.71 -9.69 29.17
C ARG A 47 -5.76 -8.65 28.75
N GLN A 48 -6.04 -8.49 27.45
CA GLN A 48 -7.08 -7.57 26.98
C GLN A 48 -8.49 -8.13 27.28
N LEU A 49 -8.70 -9.44 27.11
CA LEU A 49 -9.97 -10.06 27.51
C LEU A 49 -10.12 -10.12 29.03
N GLU A 50 -9.04 -10.35 29.77
CA GLU A 50 -9.03 -10.25 31.24
C GLU A 50 -9.40 -8.84 31.73
N ALA A 51 -8.85 -7.80 31.09
CA ALA A 51 -9.21 -6.41 31.38
C ALA A 51 -10.64 -6.06 30.94
N LEU A 52 -11.19 -6.71 29.92
CA LEU A 52 -12.59 -6.57 29.52
C LEU A 52 -13.53 -7.22 30.55
N GLU A 53 -13.26 -8.46 30.94
CA GLU A 53 -14.08 -9.21 31.90
C GLU A 53 -14.08 -8.57 33.30
N GLN A 54 -12.95 -7.99 33.71
CA GLN A 54 -12.83 -7.24 34.97
C GLN A 54 -13.19 -5.74 34.85
N GLU A 55 -13.72 -5.29 33.70
CA GLU A 55 -14.08 -3.89 33.41
C GLU A 55 -12.95 -2.85 33.63
N ARG A 56 -11.69 -3.28 33.57
CA ARG A 56 -10.48 -2.45 33.68
C ARG A 56 -10.18 -1.76 32.35
N PHE A 57 -11.17 -1.04 31.83
CA PHE A 57 -11.17 -0.48 30.47
C PHE A 57 -10.03 0.51 30.20
N GLU A 58 -9.49 1.16 31.24
CA GLU A 58 -8.28 2.00 31.17
C GLU A 58 -7.02 1.24 30.67
N GLN A 59 -7.01 -0.09 30.73
CA GLN A 59 -5.93 -0.93 30.19
C GLN A 59 -6.14 -1.32 28.72
N LEU A 60 -7.17 -0.80 28.05
CA LEU A 60 -7.53 -1.15 26.67
C LEU A 60 -7.28 0.03 25.70
N PRO A 61 -7.03 -0.22 24.39
CA PRO A 61 -6.74 0.83 23.39
C PRO A 61 -7.85 1.85 23.05
N GLY A 62 -8.82 2.08 23.94
CA GLY A 62 -9.91 3.06 23.76
C GLY A 62 -11.27 2.45 23.38
N GLY A 63 -12.35 3.20 23.64
CA GLY A 63 -13.73 2.70 23.62
C GLY A 63 -14.20 2.04 22.32
N THR A 64 -13.76 2.52 21.16
CA THR A 64 -14.07 1.89 19.86
C THR A 64 -13.54 0.46 19.77
N PHE A 65 -12.35 0.20 20.34
CA PHE A 65 -11.77 -1.14 20.42
C PHE A 65 -12.53 -2.01 21.41
N VAL A 66 -12.92 -1.47 22.57
CA VAL A 66 -13.78 -2.15 23.56
C VAL A 66 -15.10 -2.61 22.94
N ARG A 67 -15.80 -1.72 22.23
CA ARG A 67 -17.05 -2.06 21.51
C ARG A 67 -16.84 -3.15 20.45
N GLY A 68 -15.70 -3.13 19.76
CA GLY A 68 -15.28 -4.19 18.84
C GLY A 68 -15.08 -5.54 19.54
N MET A 69 -14.36 -5.55 20.67
CA MET A 69 -14.13 -6.74 21.50
C MET A 69 -15.46 -7.32 22.00
N VAL A 70 -16.34 -6.50 22.60
CA VAL A 70 -17.65 -6.94 23.11
C VAL A 70 -18.48 -7.57 22.00
N ARG A 71 -18.59 -6.95 20.82
CA ARG A 71 -19.37 -7.53 19.70
C ARG A 71 -18.76 -8.83 19.18
N ALA A 72 -17.43 -8.92 19.07
CA ALA A 72 -16.76 -10.15 18.63
C ALA A 72 -16.94 -11.29 19.65
N TYR A 73 -16.82 -10.98 20.94
CA TYR A 73 -16.95 -11.94 22.03
C TYR A 73 -18.39 -12.43 22.18
N SER A 74 -19.37 -11.52 22.19
CA SER A 74 -20.80 -11.85 22.21
C SER A 74 -21.19 -12.79 21.06
N ARG A 75 -20.65 -12.56 19.85
CA ARG A 75 -20.86 -13.41 18.68
C ARG A 75 -20.30 -14.83 18.87
N LEU A 76 -19.12 -14.97 19.47
CA LEU A 76 -18.55 -16.30 19.81
C LEU A 76 -19.38 -17.01 20.88
N LEU A 77 -19.78 -16.26 21.91
CA LEU A 77 -20.68 -16.71 22.98
C LEU A 77 -22.15 -16.85 22.52
N LYS A 78 -22.47 -16.55 21.24
CA LYS A 78 -23.84 -16.58 20.67
C LYS A 78 -24.90 -15.90 21.56
N ILE A 79 -24.52 -14.84 22.26
CA ILE A 79 -25.42 -13.94 23.01
C ILE A 79 -25.61 -12.65 22.21
N ASP A 80 -26.69 -11.92 22.50
CA ASP A 80 -26.93 -10.63 21.82
C ASP A 80 -25.90 -9.58 22.29
N ALA A 81 -25.33 -8.87 21.32
CA ALA A 81 -24.34 -7.84 21.56
C ALA A 81 -24.97 -6.48 21.89
N GLU A 82 -26.17 -6.15 21.39
CA GLU A 82 -26.70 -4.79 21.53
C GLU A 82 -27.12 -4.42 22.97
N PRO A 83 -27.70 -5.32 23.80
CA PRO A 83 -27.93 -5.05 25.22
C PRO A 83 -26.65 -4.87 26.05
N LEU A 84 -25.51 -5.40 25.58
CA LEU A 84 -24.19 -5.20 26.18
C LEU A 84 -23.56 -3.88 25.70
N LEU A 85 -23.68 -3.58 24.40
CA LEU A 85 -23.17 -2.35 23.79
C LEU A 85 -23.94 -1.10 24.23
N GLY A 86 -25.25 -1.21 24.46
CA GLY A 86 -26.09 -0.13 25.00
C GLY A 86 -25.64 0.29 26.40
N ARG A 87 -25.38 -0.67 27.29
CA ARG A 87 -24.77 -0.44 28.63
C ARG A 87 -23.37 0.16 28.58
N LEU A 88 -22.71 0.13 27.43
CA LEU A 88 -21.40 0.73 27.18
C LEU A 88 -21.45 2.07 26.44
N ALA A 89 -22.62 2.51 25.95
CA ALA A 89 -22.75 3.72 25.15
C ALA A 89 -22.35 4.97 25.96
N ASP A 90 -22.90 5.11 27.18
CA ASP A 90 -22.65 6.25 28.06
C ASP A 90 -21.22 6.27 28.65
N ARG A 91 -20.55 5.10 28.70
CA ARG A 91 -19.15 4.97 29.16
C ARG A 91 -18.14 5.21 28.05
N PHE A 92 -18.48 4.88 26.80
CA PHE A 92 -17.63 5.07 25.64
C PHE A 92 -18.30 6.00 24.64
N ASP A 93 -18.23 7.28 25.01
CA ASP A 93 -18.65 8.43 24.22
C ASP A 93 -18.14 8.28 22.78
N ALA A 94 -19.04 7.85 21.91
CA ALA A 94 -18.72 7.35 20.59
C ALA A 94 -19.30 8.30 19.56
N PRO A 95 -18.48 8.88 18.67
CA PRO A 95 -19.02 9.67 17.58
C PRO A 95 -19.91 8.73 16.74
N ASP A 96 -21.18 9.10 16.59
CA ASP A 96 -22.29 8.23 16.19
C ASP A 96 -21.98 7.19 15.11
N SER A 97 -22.75 6.09 15.08
CA SER A 97 -22.85 5.24 13.88
C SER A 97 -23.25 6.06 12.64
N ASN A 98 -24.08 7.09 12.82
CA ASN A 98 -24.39 8.12 11.83
C ASN A 98 -23.14 8.98 11.46
N SER A 99 -22.26 9.29 12.41
CA SER A 99 -20.98 9.95 12.13
C SER A 99 -20.02 9.05 11.32
N LEU A 100 -20.03 7.73 11.57
CA LEU A 100 -19.27 6.75 10.79
C LEU A 100 -19.84 6.62 9.37
N ALA A 101 -21.17 6.64 9.22
CA ALA A 101 -21.81 6.72 7.90
C ALA A 101 -21.49 8.04 7.18
N ALA A 102 -21.44 9.17 7.90
CA ALA A 102 -21.00 10.47 7.36
C ALA A 102 -19.51 10.45 6.97
N ARG A 103 -18.66 9.75 7.73
CA ARG A 103 -17.23 9.55 7.44
C ARG A 103 -17.00 8.61 6.26
N TYR A 104 -17.87 7.62 6.05
CA TYR A 104 -17.93 6.80 4.82
C TYR A 104 -18.50 7.57 3.62
N LYS A 105 -19.30 8.62 3.85
CA LYS A 105 -19.78 9.56 2.82
C LYS A 105 -18.79 10.67 2.49
N GLN A 106 -17.74 10.88 3.29
CA GLN A 106 -16.61 11.68 2.85
C GLN A 106 -15.89 10.94 1.73
N PRO A 107 -15.59 11.58 0.59
CA PRO A 107 -14.68 10.98 -0.38
C PRO A 107 -13.34 10.78 0.32
N VAL A 108 -12.87 9.53 0.39
CA VAL A 108 -11.52 9.24 0.88
C VAL A 108 -10.53 10.09 0.08
N PRO A 109 -9.65 10.88 0.75
CA PRO A 109 -8.67 11.71 0.06
C PRO A 109 -7.53 10.82 -0.47
N PHE A 110 -7.83 10.06 -1.52
CA PHE A 110 -6.81 9.60 -2.46
C PHE A 110 -6.03 10.83 -2.90
N SER A 111 -4.72 10.81 -2.75
CA SER A 111 -3.88 11.97 -2.98
C SER A 111 -3.87 12.35 -4.46
N ASP A 112 -4.66 13.38 -4.82
CA ASP A 112 -4.74 13.97 -6.17
C ASP A 112 -3.37 14.42 -6.71
N ASN A 113 -2.36 14.49 -5.85
CA ASN A 113 -0.95 14.56 -6.18
C ASN A 113 -0.55 13.59 -7.31
N ALA A 114 -1.09 12.37 -7.35
CA ALA A 114 -0.84 11.43 -8.44
C ALA A 114 -1.36 11.96 -9.79
N ARG A 115 -2.63 12.41 -9.84
CA ARG A 115 -3.24 12.95 -11.07
C ARG A 115 -2.57 14.25 -11.51
N ARG A 116 -2.33 15.18 -10.58
CA ARG A 116 -1.63 16.45 -10.85
C ARG A 116 -0.22 16.20 -11.38
N SER A 117 0.53 15.28 -10.77
CA SER A 117 1.88 14.89 -11.22
C SER A 117 1.87 14.37 -12.66
N THR A 118 0.95 13.45 -13.00
CA THR A 118 0.82 12.93 -14.36
C THR A 118 0.54 14.04 -15.38
N PHE A 119 -0.37 14.98 -15.10
CA PHE A 119 -0.64 16.10 -16.02
C PHE A 119 0.52 17.08 -16.15
N VAL A 120 1.28 17.34 -15.07
CA VAL A 120 2.49 18.18 -15.12
C VAL A 120 3.58 17.52 -15.97
N TYR A 121 3.87 16.24 -15.78
CA TYR A 121 4.86 15.53 -16.58
C TYR A 121 4.44 15.37 -18.05
N LEU A 122 3.15 15.18 -18.33
CA LEU A 122 2.61 15.13 -19.70
C LEU A 122 2.68 16.49 -20.41
N GLY A 123 2.39 17.59 -19.71
CA GLY A 123 2.56 18.95 -20.23
C GLY A 123 4.03 19.28 -20.50
N ALA A 124 4.93 18.89 -19.58
CA ALA A 124 6.37 19.07 -19.74
C ALA A 124 6.94 18.27 -20.92
N SER A 125 6.56 17.01 -21.09
CA SER A 125 7.04 16.17 -22.20
C SER A 125 6.53 16.67 -23.56
N LEU A 126 5.28 17.13 -23.64
CA LEU A 126 4.74 17.76 -24.84
C LEU A 126 5.47 19.08 -25.17
N GLY A 127 5.78 19.90 -24.16
CA GLY A 127 6.58 21.11 -24.34
C GLY A 127 7.99 20.83 -24.87
N VAL A 128 8.66 19.80 -24.36
CA VAL A 128 9.98 19.35 -24.85
C VAL A 128 9.89 18.84 -26.30
N LEU A 129 8.86 18.06 -26.66
CA LEU A 129 8.63 17.60 -28.03
C LEU A 129 8.41 18.76 -29.01
N VAL A 130 7.61 19.76 -28.63
CA VAL A 130 7.40 20.97 -29.45
C VAL A 130 8.70 21.76 -29.61
N ALA A 131 9.46 21.97 -28.52
CA ALA A 131 10.74 22.67 -28.58
C ALA A 131 11.77 21.94 -29.48
N ALA A 132 11.88 20.62 -29.36
CA ALA A 132 12.74 19.81 -30.22
C ALA A 132 12.31 19.87 -31.70
N GLY A 133 10.99 19.84 -31.96
CA GLY A 133 10.44 20.01 -33.31
C GLY A 133 10.75 21.38 -33.92
N VAL A 134 10.65 22.46 -33.15
CA VAL A 134 11.03 23.81 -33.60
C VAL A 134 12.53 23.93 -33.89
N ILE A 135 13.39 23.36 -33.03
CA ILE A 135 14.84 23.34 -33.25
C ILE A 135 15.18 22.55 -34.52
N ALA A 136 14.58 21.38 -34.72
CA ALA A 136 14.78 20.56 -35.91
C ALA A 136 14.26 21.26 -37.19
N TYR A 137 13.13 21.97 -37.13
CA TYR A 137 12.59 22.74 -38.25
C TYR A 137 13.50 23.92 -38.63
N GLN A 138 14.01 24.66 -37.64
CA GLN A 138 14.96 25.75 -37.87
C GLN A 138 16.26 25.22 -38.48
N TRP A 139 16.82 24.13 -37.95
CA TRP A 139 18.01 23.47 -38.51
C TRP A 139 17.80 22.99 -39.96
N TYR A 140 16.66 22.36 -40.24
CA TYR A 140 16.27 21.96 -41.59
C TYR A 140 16.16 23.17 -42.53
N ARG A 141 15.59 24.29 -42.07
CA ARG A 141 15.49 25.54 -42.84
C ARG A 141 16.86 26.18 -43.08
N GLU A 142 17.76 26.18 -42.11
CA GLU A 142 19.11 26.75 -42.23
C GLU A 142 19.94 25.99 -43.29
N HIS A 143 19.87 24.66 -43.28
CA HIS A 143 20.63 23.80 -44.20
C HIS A 143 20.00 23.67 -45.60
N ASN A 144 18.67 23.59 -45.71
CA ASN A 144 17.99 23.34 -46.99
C ASN A 144 17.33 24.59 -47.59
N GLY A 145 17.36 25.73 -46.91
CA GLY A 145 16.59 26.94 -47.25
C GLY A 145 17.39 28.11 -47.85
N ARG A 146 18.52 27.85 -48.53
CA ARG A 146 19.31 28.86 -49.26
C ARG A 146 19.19 28.72 -50.79
N PRO A 147 18.07 29.17 -51.43
CA PRO A 147 18.12 29.53 -52.84
C PRO A 147 19.04 30.74 -53.02
N ALA A 148 19.91 30.71 -54.03
CA ALA A 148 21.01 31.65 -54.15
C ALA A 148 20.57 33.06 -54.57
N GLN A 149 20.44 33.99 -53.61
CA GLN A 149 20.44 35.43 -53.90
C GLN A 149 21.87 35.94 -54.13
N VAL A 150 22.47 35.52 -55.24
CA VAL A 150 23.66 36.15 -55.84
C VAL A 150 23.36 36.46 -57.32
N ALA A 151 22.28 37.19 -57.54
CA ALA A 151 21.85 37.72 -58.84
C ALA A 151 21.67 39.25 -58.81
N ALA A 152 22.33 39.92 -57.87
CA ALA A 152 22.37 41.37 -57.78
C ALA A 152 23.50 41.94 -58.67
N ALA A 153 23.30 41.86 -59.99
CA ALA A 153 24.14 42.60 -60.94
C ALA A 153 23.55 44.00 -61.15
N PRO A 154 24.30 45.04 -60.78
CA PRO A 154 24.64 46.06 -61.78
C PRO A 154 26.15 46.04 -62.04
N ALA A 155 26.54 45.56 -63.22
CA ALA A 155 27.91 45.72 -63.69
C ALA A 155 28.12 47.18 -64.11
N SER A 156 28.77 47.99 -63.26
CA SER A 156 29.23 49.33 -63.62
C SER A 156 30.60 49.63 -63.00
N ALA A 157 31.59 49.80 -63.88
CA ALA A 157 32.89 50.44 -63.70
C ALA A 157 33.49 50.55 -62.27
N SER A 158 34.35 49.60 -61.89
CA SER A 158 35.77 49.89 -61.62
C SER A 158 36.56 48.64 -61.21
N LYS A 159 37.53 48.22 -62.03
CA LYS A 159 38.98 48.28 -61.71
C LYS A 159 39.79 47.80 -62.91
N ALA A 160 40.90 48.48 -63.21
CA ALA A 160 41.83 48.05 -64.26
C ALA A 160 42.76 46.92 -63.79
N ALA A 161 43.20 46.09 -64.75
CA ALA A 161 44.39 45.23 -64.68
C ALA A 161 45.67 46.11 -64.51
N PRO A 162 46.86 45.58 -64.12
CA PRO A 162 47.35 44.19 -64.22
C PRO A 162 47.80 43.60 -62.84
N ALA A 163 48.41 42.41 -62.70
CA ALA A 163 49.01 41.48 -63.67
C ALA A 163 48.87 39.99 -63.25
N ALA A 164 49.23 39.09 -64.16
CA ALA A 164 49.54 37.66 -63.97
C ALA A 164 51.04 37.42 -64.34
N PRO A 165 51.68 36.23 -64.20
CA PRO A 165 51.26 34.90 -63.67
C PRO A 165 51.79 34.69 -62.22
N VAL A 166 52.03 33.51 -61.60
CA VAL A 166 52.11 32.06 -61.96
C VAL A 166 51.61 31.19 -60.77
N PRO A 167 51.33 29.89 -60.94
CA PRO A 167 51.08 28.93 -59.85
C PRO A 167 52.33 28.13 -59.43
N ASP A 168 52.35 27.65 -58.18
CA ASP A 168 53.20 26.55 -57.70
C ASP A 168 52.37 25.26 -57.52
N GLU A 169 52.97 24.11 -57.77
CA GLU A 169 52.33 22.78 -57.65
C GLU A 169 52.42 22.18 -56.22
N PRO A 170 51.52 21.25 -55.85
CA PRO A 170 51.39 20.78 -54.46
C PRO A 170 52.47 19.75 -54.06
N VAL A 171 53.29 20.08 -53.06
CA VAL A 171 54.26 19.15 -52.47
C VAL A 171 53.59 18.23 -51.42
N VAL A 172 53.19 17.05 -51.91
CA VAL A 172 53.41 15.65 -51.43
C VAL A 172 53.80 15.40 -49.94
N VAL A 173 53.54 14.14 -49.48
CA VAL A 173 54.06 13.44 -48.24
C VAL A 173 53.13 13.60 -47.02
N ALA A 174 52.67 12.56 -46.30
CA ALA A 174 52.71 11.08 -46.40
C ALA A 174 51.45 10.49 -45.70
N LYS A 175 50.97 9.24 -45.94
CA LYS A 175 51.48 7.93 -45.47
C LYS A 175 51.78 7.92 -43.95
N ALA A 176 51.40 6.93 -43.12
CA ALA A 176 51.05 5.52 -43.34
C ALA A 176 49.98 5.01 -42.31
N PRO A 177 49.51 3.73 -42.32
CA PRO A 177 48.18 3.34 -41.81
C PRO A 177 48.21 2.41 -40.57
N GLU A 178 47.14 1.58 -40.42
CA GLU A 178 47.04 0.35 -39.61
C GLU A 178 46.83 0.52 -38.07
N LYS A 179 45.95 -0.22 -37.36
CA LYS A 179 45.31 -1.52 -37.63
C LYS A 179 43.83 -1.64 -37.17
N VAL A 180 43.12 -2.55 -37.84
CA VAL A 180 41.90 -3.27 -37.43
C VAL A 180 42.25 -4.79 -37.51
N PRO A 181 41.40 -5.80 -37.25
CA PRO A 181 40.04 -5.87 -36.64
C PRO A 181 39.90 -7.01 -35.57
N VAL A 182 38.67 -7.51 -35.35
CA VAL A 182 38.24 -8.82 -34.74
C VAL A 182 38.57 -9.04 -33.24
N VAL A 183 37.88 -9.92 -32.46
CA VAL A 183 36.84 -10.95 -32.70
C VAL A 183 35.64 -10.80 -31.73
N LYS A 184 34.50 -11.45 -32.02
CA LYS A 184 33.27 -11.48 -31.19
C LYS A 184 32.56 -12.85 -31.23
N GLU A 185 32.86 -13.75 -30.29
CA GLU A 185 32.10 -14.97 -29.92
C GLU A 185 32.19 -15.16 -28.40
N LYS A 186 31.22 -15.65 -27.59
CA LYS A 186 29.96 -16.44 -27.70
C LYS A 186 30.14 -17.90 -27.22
N GLU A 187 29.10 -18.43 -26.57
CA GLU A 187 29.00 -19.75 -25.89
C GLU A 187 29.79 -19.89 -24.56
N LYS A 188 29.42 -20.74 -23.59
CA LYS A 188 28.26 -21.66 -23.46
C LYS A 188 27.78 -21.84 -22.00
N GLU A 189 26.56 -22.36 -21.88
CA GLU A 189 25.86 -22.89 -20.69
C GLU A 189 26.45 -24.22 -20.15
N LYS A 190 26.30 -24.50 -18.84
CA LYS A 190 26.25 -25.83 -18.13
C LYS A 190 26.29 -25.63 -16.59
N GLU A 191 25.81 -26.51 -15.68
CA GLU A 191 24.81 -27.62 -15.72
C GLU A 191 24.47 -28.10 -14.27
N LYS A 192 23.22 -28.57 -14.00
CA LYS A 192 22.81 -29.45 -12.85
C LYS A 192 23.07 -28.91 -11.41
N VAL A 193 22.65 -29.55 -10.30
CA VAL A 193 22.12 -30.90 -9.93
C VAL A 193 20.87 -30.67 -9.02
N ALA A 194 19.68 -31.28 -9.19
CA ALA A 194 19.22 -32.64 -8.82
C ALA A 194 19.45 -33.03 -7.32
N LEU A 195 18.62 -33.81 -6.59
CA LEU A 195 17.44 -34.68 -6.87
C LEU A 195 16.58 -34.84 -5.56
N PRO A 196 15.29 -35.28 -5.58
CA PRO A 196 14.43 -35.56 -4.38
C PRO A 196 14.19 -37.11 -4.23
N PRO A 197 13.02 -37.72 -3.81
CA PRO A 197 11.88 -37.37 -2.92
C PRO A 197 11.42 -38.50 -1.91
N GLN A 198 10.43 -38.22 -1.02
CA GLN A 198 9.49 -39.15 -0.30
C GLN A 198 8.17 -38.38 0.06
N GLU A 199 6.96 -38.89 0.38
CA GLU A 199 6.35 -40.22 0.74
C GLU A 199 6.32 -40.58 2.27
N LYS A 200 5.37 -41.37 2.85
CA LYS A 200 4.23 -42.19 2.33
C LYS A 200 3.07 -42.45 3.36
N VAL A 201 1.80 -42.37 2.89
CA VAL A 201 0.49 -43.05 3.25
C VAL A 201 0.12 -43.58 4.68
N VAL A 202 -1.10 -43.22 5.15
CA VAL A 202 -2.01 -43.92 6.14
C VAL A 202 -3.49 -43.40 5.97
N LYS A 203 -4.59 -44.12 6.38
CA LYS A 203 -5.97 -43.84 5.85
C LYS A 203 -7.24 -44.29 6.66
N GLU A 204 -7.27 -44.52 7.98
CA GLU A 204 -8.37 -45.27 8.69
C GLU A 204 -9.17 -44.39 9.71
N ALA A 205 -10.50 -44.46 10.02
CA ALA A 205 -11.70 -45.32 9.74
C ALA A 205 -12.02 -46.47 10.75
N ALA A 206 -13.27 -46.84 11.15
CA ALA A 206 -14.64 -46.24 11.16
C ALA A 206 -15.69 -47.15 11.89
N LEU A 207 -16.82 -46.63 12.46
CA LEU A 207 -18.16 -47.26 12.83
C LEU A 207 -18.99 -46.25 13.72
N VAL A 208 -20.32 -45.97 13.68
CA VAL A 208 -21.65 -46.71 13.67
C VAL A 208 -22.29 -46.79 15.09
N GLN A 209 -23.60 -46.57 15.41
CA GLN A 209 -24.89 -46.46 14.65
C GLN A 209 -25.96 -45.48 15.27
N LYS A 210 -27.26 -45.63 14.93
CA LYS A 210 -28.48 -44.77 15.13
C LYS A 210 -29.38 -45.22 16.35
N PRO A 211 -30.57 -44.63 16.73
CA PRO A 211 -31.69 -44.08 15.92
C PRO A 211 -32.47 -42.84 16.49
N VAL A 212 -33.78 -42.67 16.15
CA VAL A 212 -34.65 -41.46 16.31
C VAL A 212 -36.09 -41.84 16.73
N PRO A 213 -36.80 -41.04 17.56
CA PRO A 213 -38.13 -40.44 17.21
C PRO A 213 -38.20 -38.93 17.59
N ALA A 214 -39.00 -38.00 17.03
CA ALA A 214 -40.34 -37.95 16.40
C ALA A 214 -41.47 -37.44 17.35
N GLY A 215 -42.29 -36.48 16.88
CA GLY A 215 -43.28 -35.70 17.65
C GLY A 215 -42.84 -34.23 17.80
N VAL A 216 -43.48 -33.17 17.28
CA VAL A 216 -44.88 -32.86 16.93
C VAL A 216 -45.81 -32.75 18.14
N HIS A 217 -46.06 -31.50 18.56
CA HIS A 217 -47.33 -31.10 19.18
C HIS A 217 -47.77 -29.72 18.67
N ARG A 218 -49.07 -29.47 18.75
CA ARG A 218 -49.85 -28.31 18.27
C ARG A 218 -50.79 -27.91 19.42
N ILE A 219 -51.43 -26.73 19.34
CA ILE A 219 -52.26 -26.13 20.41
C ILE A 219 -51.35 -25.48 21.48
N VAL A 220 -51.65 -24.31 22.06
CA VAL A 220 -52.85 -23.46 21.97
C VAL A 220 -52.78 -22.45 20.83
#